data_AF-A0A5J4PNV5-F1
#
_entry.id   AF-A0A5J4PNV5-F1
#
_cell.length_a   1.000
_cell.length_b   1.000
_cell.length_c   1.000
_cell.angle_alpha   90.00
_cell.angle_beta   90.00
_cell.angle_gamma   90.00
#
_symmetry.space_group_name_H-M   'P 1'
#
loop_
_entity.id
_entity.type
_entity.pdbx_description
1 polymer ?
#
loop_
_entity_poly.entity_id
_entity_poly.type
_entity_poly.pdbx_seq_one_letter_code
_entity_poly.pdbx_strand_id
1 'polypeptide(L)'
;MQSRQKIQNAARAIISFTDSDTKNKQEKQNEQSDSEQTPSLTDIVSCLESLKEQIQTNRSSKEVVQIPKLLRSLIALVTFRLGTHLREQTDLLRLNVRRQSRLCLDWIRVYGDAQVQSELVRQGYGRVMSITFSTAGGVGEEQDEEINVGLGDIYYFLIDLHEGR
;
A
#
# COMPACT_ATOMS: atom_id res chain seq x y z
N MET A 1 -22.21 -8.40 6.09
CA MET A 1 -22.22 -7.19 6.94
C MET A 1 -20.90 -6.98 7.71
N GLN A 2 -20.34 -8.02 8.36
CA GLN A 2 -19.08 -7.90 9.12
C GLN A 2 -17.85 -7.57 8.26
N SER A 3 -17.71 -8.14 7.05
CA SER A 3 -16.54 -7.90 6.17
C SER A 3 -16.41 -6.43 5.74
N ARG A 4 -17.51 -5.82 5.25
CA ARG A 4 -17.51 -4.41 4.82
C ARG A 4 -17.13 -3.44 5.94
N GLN A 5 -17.59 -3.69 7.16
CA GLN A 5 -17.21 -2.87 8.32
C GLN A 5 -15.71 -3.00 8.64
N LYS A 6 -15.15 -4.22 8.55
CA LYS A 6 -13.71 -4.44 8.74
C LYS A 6 -12.87 -3.69 7.70
N ILE A 7 -13.28 -3.75 6.43
CA ILE A 7 -12.63 -3.00 5.34
C ILE A 7 -12.66 -1.50 5.64
N GLN A 8 -13.81 -0.95 6.03
CA GLN A 8 -13.93 0.48 6.33
C GLN A 8 -13.09 0.92 7.53
N ASN A 9 -13.04 0.11 8.59
CA ASN A 9 -12.23 0.41 9.78
C ASN A 9 -10.73 0.41 9.43
N ALA A 10 -10.26 -0.63 8.73
CA ALA A 10 -8.87 -0.71 8.28
C ALA A 10 -8.52 0.45 7.34
N ALA A 11 -9.40 0.76 6.39
CA ALA A 11 -9.20 1.85 5.45
C ALA A 11 -9.06 3.21 6.16
N ARG A 12 -9.90 3.49 7.15
CA ARG A 12 -9.84 4.73 7.92
C ARG A 12 -8.50 4.88 8.63
N ALA A 13 -8.00 3.82 9.27
CA ALA A 13 -6.71 3.83 9.94
C ALA A 13 -5.55 4.07 8.95
N ILE A 14 -5.54 3.37 7.82
CA ILE A 14 -4.53 3.49 6.77
C ILE A 14 -4.50 4.91 6.18
N ILE A 15 -5.68 5.48 5.87
CA ILE A 15 -5.79 6.83 5.31
C ILE A 15 -5.31 7.87 6.33
N SER A 16 -5.78 7.80 7.57
CA SER A 16 -5.37 8.72 8.64
C SER A 16 -3.86 8.71 8.84
N PHE A 17 -3.25 7.53 8.94
CA PHE A 17 -1.81 7.39 9.09
C PHE A 17 -1.03 7.99 7.92
N THR A 18 -1.48 7.74 6.68
CA THR A 18 -0.79 8.23 5.49
C THR A 18 -0.93 9.75 5.34
N ASP A 19 -2.10 10.31 5.66
CA ASP A 19 -2.33 11.75 5.67
C ASP A 19 -1.44 12.43 6.73
N SER A 20 -1.32 11.85 7.93
CA SER A 20 -0.40 12.32 8.97
C SER A 20 1.08 12.26 8.56
N ASP A 21 1.54 11.16 7.93
CA ASP A 21 2.93 11.05 7.45
C ASP A 21 3.24 12.09 6.34
N THR A 22 2.26 12.37 5.49
CA THR A 22 2.38 13.38 4.43
C THR A 22 2.43 14.79 5.03
N LYS A 23 1.59 15.07 6.03
CA LYS A 23 1.58 16.34 6.78
C LYS A 23 2.89 16.55 7.56
N ASN A 24 3.41 15.53 8.21
CA ASN A 24 4.71 15.56 8.92
C ASN A 24 5.91 15.84 7.99
N LYS A 25 5.81 15.51 6.70
CA LYS A 25 6.81 15.90 5.68
C LYS A 25 6.68 17.36 5.24
N GLN A 26 5.48 17.95 5.29
CA GLN A 26 5.22 19.34 4.95
C GLN A 26 5.44 20.31 6.12
N GLU A 27 5.18 19.88 7.36
CA GLU A 27 5.23 20.71 8.57
C GLU A 27 6.58 20.69 9.31
N LYS A 28 7.65 20.16 8.72
CA LYS A 28 9.03 20.39 9.21
C LYS A 28 9.51 21.85 9.12
N GLN A 29 8.59 22.81 9.08
CA GLN A 29 8.87 24.23 9.21
C GLN A 29 8.08 24.99 10.29
N ASN A 30 7.10 24.44 11.01
CA ASN A 30 6.54 25.13 12.20
C ASN A 30 5.78 24.17 13.13
N GLU A 31 6.02 24.31 14.44
CA GLU A 31 5.54 23.44 15.52
C GLU A 31 4.03 23.52 15.80
N GLN A 32 3.57 22.44 16.46
CA GLN A 32 2.33 22.26 17.22
C GLN A 32 1.01 22.36 16.43
N SER A 33 0.52 21.20 15.99
CA SER A 33 -0.91 20.99 15.78
C SER A 33 -1.36 19.79 16.61
N ASP A 34 -2.36 20.01 17.46
CA ASP A 34 -3.11 19.02 18.24
C ASP A 34 -3.53 17.85 17.35
N SER A 35 -2.79 16.74 17.38
CA SER A 35 -3.01 15.62 16.47
C SER A 35 -4.02 14.65 17.09
N GLU A 36 -5.08 14.36 16.35
CA GLU A 36 -5.79 13.08 16.41
C GLU A 36 -4.75 11.95 16.57
N GLN A 37 -5.04 10.97 17.43
CA GLN A 37 -4.12 9.85 17.70
C GLN A 37 -3.78 9.16 16.38
N THR A 38 -2.60 9.48 15.83
CA THR A 38 -2.12 8.84 14.61
C THR A 38 -1.86 7.38 14.96
N PRO A 39 -2.44 6.41 14.22
CA PRO A 39 -2.26 5.00 14.51
C PRO A 39 -0.78 4.62 14.59
N SER A 40 -0.40 3.72 15.51
CA SER A 40 0.98 3.25 15.58
C SER A 40 1.33 2.43 14.33
N LEU A 41 2.62 2.26 14.05
CA LEU A 41 3.05 1.47 12.89
C LEU A 41 2.58 0.01 12.99
N THR A 42 2.53 -0.54 14.19
CA THR A 42 2.01 -1.88 14.47
C THR A 42 0.52 -1.99 14.15
N ASP A 43 -0.28 -0.98 14.52
CA ASP A 43 -1.71 -0.95 14.20
C ASP A 43 -1.92 -0.93 12.69
N ILE A 44 -1.07 -0.21 11.96
CA ILE A 44 -1.13 -0.14 10.49
C ILE A 44 -0.78 -1.47 9.84
N VAL A 45 0.22 -2.18 10.35
CA VAL A 45 0.52 -3.55 9.89
C VAL A 45 -0.71 -4.44 10.06
N SER A 46 -1.33 -4.45 11.24
CA SER A 46 -2.53 -5.26 11.49
C SER A 46 -3.72 -4.83 10.61
N CYS A 47 -3.88 -3.53 10.35
CA CYS A 47 -4.92 -3.03 9.45
C CYS A 47 -4.70 -3.48 8.01
N LEU A 48 -3.45 -3.44 7.51
CA LEU A 48 -3.10 -3.90 6.17
C LEU A 48 -3.27 -5.42 6.03
N GLU A 49 -2.87 -6.20 7.04
CA GLU A 49 -3.09 -7.65 7.06
C GLU A 49 -4.57 -7.98 7.02
N SER A 50 -5.37 -7.32 7.86
CA SER A 50 -6.82 -7.50 7.87
C SER A 50 -7.44 -7.12 6.52
N LEU A 51 -7.03 -5.99 5.94
CA LEU A 51 -7.53 -5.54 4.64
C LEU A 51 -7.18 -6.54 3.54
N LYS A 52 -5.94 -7.02 3.48
CA LYS A 52 -5.48 -8.05 2.54
C LYS A 52 -6.34 -9.31 2.64
N GLU A 53 -6.57 -9.82 3.85
CA GLU A 53 -7.43 -10.99 4.08
C GLU A 53 -8.86 -10.73 3.59
N GLN A 54 -9.43 -9.55 3.86
CA GLN A 54 -10.77 -9.23 3.40
C GLN A 54 -10.86 -9.18 1.87
N ILE A 55 -9.87 -8.59 1.18
CA ILE A 55 -9.80 -8.55 -0.28
C ILE A 55 -9.69 -9.96 -0.84
N GLN A 56 -8.79 -10.78 -0.28
CA GLN A 56 -8.53 -12.13 -0.75
C GLN A 56 -9.74 -13.05 -0.58
N THR A 57 -10.36 -13.07 0.60
CA THR A 57 -11.47 -13.97 0.91
C THR A 57 -12.76 -13.55 0.19
N ASN A 58 -13.04 -12.25 0.09
CA ASN A 58 -14.33 -11.76 -0.41
C ASN A 58 -14.25 -11.24 -1.86
N ARG A 59 -13.07 -11.23 -2.48
CA ARG A 59 -12.83 -10.62 -3.80
C ARG A 59 -13.35 -9.18 -3.87
N SER A 60 -13.16 -8.42 -2.81
CA SER A 60 -13.82 -7.11 -2.58
C SER A 60 -13.12 -5.92 -3.24
N SER A 61 -12.31 -6.14 -4.29
CA SER A 61 -11.51 -5.10 -4.97
C SER A 61 -12.34 -3.89 -5.39
N LYS A 62 -13.54 -4.11 -5.92
CA LYS A 62 -14.46 -3.03 -6.29
C LYS A 62 -14.87 -2.16 -5.11
N GLU A 63 -15.16 -2.77 -3.97
CA GLU A 63 -15.54 -2.05 -2.75
C GLU A 63 -14.35 -1.24 -2.21
N VAL A 64 -13.15 -1.84 -2.22
CA VAL A 64 -11.91 -1.21 -1.73
C VAL A 64 -11.55 0.01 -2.58
N VAL A 65 -11.64 -0.10 -3.91
CA VAL A 65 -11.32 0.99 -4.85
C VAL A 65 -12.32 2.15 -4.76
N GLN A 66 -13.57 1.88 -4.37
CA GLN A 66 -14.56 2.92 -4.12
C GLN A 66 -14.32 3.72 -2.83
N ILE A 67 -13.45 3.25 -1.93
CA ILE A 67 -13.13 4.00 -0.72
C ILE A 67 -12.18 5.16 -1.09
N PRO A 68 -12.61 6.42 -0.87
CA PRO A 68 -11.79 7.57 -1.25
C PRO A 68 -10.42 7.55 -0.58
N LYS A 69 -9.39 7.97 -1.33
CA LYS A 69 -7.97 8.04 -0.92
C LYS A 69 -7.29 6.70 -0.60
N LEU A 70 -8.02 5.63 -0.31
CA LEU A 70 -7.43 4.37 0.15
C LEU A 70 -6.39 3.82 -0.84
N LEU A 71 -6.70 3.80 -2.14
CA LEU A 71 -5.78 3.30 -3.15
C LEU A 71 -4.48 4.12 -3.21
N ARG A 72 -4.63 5.45 -3.14
CA ARG A 72 -3.48 6.37 -3.09
C ARG A 72 -2.65 6.16 -1.82
N SER A 73 -3.31 5.92 -0.68
CA SER A 73 -2.63 5.63 0.59
C SER A 73 -1.84 4.32 0.50
N LEU A 74 -2.42 3.25 -0.02
CA LEU A 74 -1.73 1.97 -0.24
C LEU A 74 -0.50 2.16 -1.14
N ILE A 75 -0.65 2.87 -2.27
CA ILE A 75 0.46 3.16 -3.20
C ILE A 75 1.57 3.95 -2.50
N ALA A 76 1.23 4.95 -1.67
CA ALA A 76 2.22 5.71 -0.91
C ALA A 76 2.98 4.81 0.08
N LEU A 77 2.28 3.90 0.76
CA LEU A 77 2.87 2.97 1.74
C LEU A 77 3.82 1.95 1.11
N VAL A 78 3.66 1.59 -0.17
CA VAL A 78 4.66 0.75 -0.87
C VAL A 78 6.03 1.44 -0.91
N THR A 79 6.05 2.78 -0.97
CA THR A 79 7.29 3.59 -0.99
C THR A 79 7.68 4.15 0.38
N PHE A 80 7.08 3.66 1.47
CA PHE A 80 7.25 4.21 2.81
C PHE A 80 8.73 4.19 3.24
N ARG A 81 9.36 5.33 3.53
CA ARG A 81 10.82 5.43 3.70
C ARG A 81 11.32 4.56 4.88
N LEU A 82 12.42 3.84 4.66
CA LEU A 82 13.16 3.13 5.72
C LEU A 82 14.00 4.13 6.52
N GLY A 83 14.24 3.82 7.79
CA GLY A 83 15.19 4.56 8.61
C GLY A 83 16.63 4.39 8.11
N THR A 84 17.53 5.23 8.60
CA THR A 84 18.97 5.11 8.31
C THR A 84 19.64 3.96 9.08
N HIS A 85 18.92 3.31 10.01
CA HIS A 85 19.43 2.27 10.90
C HIS A 85 18.57 1.00 10.84
N LEU A 86 18.73 0.24 9.74
CA LEU A 86 18.01 -0.97 9.33
C LEU A 86 18.06 -2.18 10.30
N ARG A 87 18.42 -1.97 11.57
CA ARG A 87 18.45 -3.00 12.63
C ARG A 87 17.50 -2.73 13.78
N GLU A 88 16.73 -1.65 13.72
CA GLU A 88 15.72 -1.34 14.72
C GLU A 88 14.40 -2.04 14.41
N GLN A 89 13.67 -2.46 15.44
CA GLN A 89 12.35 -3.08 15.33
C GLN A 89 11.38 -2.26 14.47
N THR A 90 11.54 -0.94 14.48
CA THR A 90 10.78 -0.02 13.65
C THR A 90 11.01 -0.26 12.15
N ASP A 91 12.24 -0.53 11.70
CA ASP A 91 12.52 -0.76 10.28
C ASP A 91 11.94 -2.08 9.77
N LEU A 92 11.91 -3.13 10.60
CA LEU A 92 11.18 -4.36 10.29
C LEU A 92 9.67 -4.11 10.11
N LEU A 93 9.08 -3.28 10.97
CA LEU A 93 7.67 -2.91 10.84
C LEU A 93 7.43 -2.10 9.55
N ARG A 94 8.36 -1.22 9.16
CA ARG A 94 8.29 -0.46 7.89
C ARG A 94 8.36 -1.36 6.67
N LEU A 95 9.25 -2.35 6.67
CA LEU A 95 9.32 -3.38 5.63
C LEU A 95 8.00 -4.14 5.54
N ASN A 96 7.41 -4.51 6.69
CA ASN A 96 6.12 -5.19 6.69
C ASN A 96 4.99 -4.30 6.15
N VAL A 97 4.97 -3.00 6.49
CA VAL A 97 4.01 -2.04 5.91
C VAL A 97 4.11 -2.01 4.39
N ARG A 98 5.33 -1.92 3.83
CA ARG A 98 5.53 -1.97 2.37
C ARG A 98 5.00 -3.28 1.78
N ARG A 99 5.40 -4.42 2.37
CA ARG A 99 5.02 -5.75 1.91
C ARG A 99 3.51 -5.97 1.92
N GLN A 100 2.83 -5.69 3.03
CA GLN A 100 1.38 -5.88 3.11
C GLN A 100 0.63 -4.90 2.19
N SER A 101 1.14 -3.69 2.00
CA SER A 101 0.55 -2.73 1.05
C SER A 101 0.65 -3.24 -0.39
N ARG A 102 1.79 -3.82 -0.78
CA ARG A 102 1.95 -4.49 -2.10
C ARG A 102 0.96 -5.63 -2.27
N LEU A 103 0.85 -6.51 -1.28
CA LEU A 103 -0.09 -7.63 -1.32
C LEU A 103 -1.55 -7.15 -1.43
N CYS A 104 -1.93 -6.08 -0.74
CA CYS A 104 -3.26 -5.49 -0.91
C CYS A 104 -3.50 -5.03 -2.36
N LEU A 105 -2.54 -4.31 -2.95
CA LEU A 105 -2.64 -3.81 -4.33
C LEU A 105 -2.64 -4.94 -5.37
N ASP A 106 -1.86 -5.99 -5.14
CA ASP A 106 -1.85 -7.20 -5.95
C ASP A 106 -3.23 -7.86 -5.96
N TRP A 107 -3.82 -8.13 -4.79
CA TRP A 107 -5.16 -8.71 -4.73
C TRP A 107 -6.24 -7.79 -5.33
N ILE A 108 -6.09 -6.47 -5.19
CA ILE A 108 -6.96 -5.49 -5.86
C ILE A 108 -6.88 -5.67 -7.38
N ARG A 109 -5.68 -5.75 -7.94
CA ARG A 109 -5.43 -5.99 -9.38
C ARG A 109 -6.02 -7.33 -9.81
N VAL A 110 -5.66 -8.42 -9.13
CA VAL A 110 -6.03 -9.79 -9.52
C VAL A 110 -7.56 -9.96 -9.62
N TYR A 111 -8.30 -9.46 -8.62
CA TYR A 111 -9.77 -9.52 -8.61
C TYR A 111 -10.44 -8.27 -9.21
N GLY A 112 -9.67 -7.36 -9.78
CA GLY A 112 -10.15 -6.16 -10.44
C GLY A 112 -10.76 -6.45 -11.82
N ASP A 113 -11.71 -5.60 -12.20
CA ASP A 113 -12.16 -5.45 -13.59
C ASP A 113 -11.64 -4.13 -14.18
N ALA A 114 -12.08 -3.80 -15.39
CA ALA A 114 -11.51 -2.69 -16.15
C ALA A 114 -11.64 -1.34 -15.44
N GLN A 115 -12.68 -1.19 -14.61
CA GLN A 115 -12.84 0.00 -13.78
C GLN A 115 -11.75 0.05 -12.69
N VAL A 116 -11.48 -1.06 -12.01
CA VAL A 116 -10.41 -1.17 -11.01
C VAL A 116 -9.04 -0.93 -11.65
N GLN A 117 -8.76 -1.53 -12.80
CA GLN A 117 -7.49 -1.34 -13.51
C GLN A 117 -7.29 0.11 -13.94
N SER A 118 -8.33 0.76 -14.48
CA SER A 118 -8.30 2.18 -14.84
C SER A 118 -7.98 3.07 -13.64
N GLU A 119 -8.56 2.78 -12.47
CA GLU A 119 -8.27 3.53 -11.25
C GLU A 119 -6.83 3.30 -10.74
N LEU A 120 -6.30 2.07 -10.83
CA LEU A 120 -4.89 1.78 -10.55
C LEU A 120 -3.94 2.59 -11.44
N VAL A 121 -4.20 2.62 -12.75
CA VAL A 121 -3.43 3.43 -13.71
C VAL A 121 -3.52 4.91 -13.36
N ARG A 122 -4.72 5.41 -13.08
CA ARG A 122 -4.97 6.83 -12.76
C ARG A 122 -4.20 7.28 -11.51
N GLN A 123 -4.06 6.42 -10.50
CA GLN A 123 -3.29 6.72 -9.29
C GLN A 123 -1.77 6.50 -9.45
N GLY A 124 -1.31 6.09 -10.64
CA GLY A 124 0.12 5.90 -10.92
C GLY A 124 0.69 4.59 -10.39
N TYR A 125 -0.14 3.57 -10.15
CA TYR A 125 0.29 2.26 -9.66
C TYR A 125 1.46 1.68 -10.47
N GLY A 126 1.31 1.60 -11.80
CA GLY A 126 2.35 1.02 -12.68
C GLY A 126 3.70 1.73 -12.57
N ARG A 127 3.69 3.06 -12.41
CA ARG A 127 4.93 3.84 -12.19
C ARG A 127 5.57 3.47 -10.86
N VAL A 128 4.78 3.41 -9.78
CA VAL A 128 5.29 3.11 -8.44
C VAL A 128 5.87 1.71 -8.37
N MET A 129 5.19 0.71 -8.95
CA MET A 129 5.70 -0.68 -8.97
C MET A 129 7.06 -0.79 -9.66
N SER A 130 7.26 -0.08 -10.77
CA SER A 130 8.54 -0.10 -11.48
C SER A 130 9.71 0.47 -10.67
N ILE A 131 9.43 1.45 -9.78
CA ILE A 131 10.44 2.04 -8.91
C ILE A 131 10.73 1.13 -7.70
N THR A 132 9.69 0.49 -7.15
CA THR A 132 9.82 -0.19 -5.86
C THR A 132 10.68 -1.43 -5.92
N PHE A 133 10.72 -2.13 -7.06
CA PHE A 133 11.55 -3.32 -7.27
C PHE A 133 12.97 -3.03 -7.78
N SER A 134 13.31 -1.74 -7.92
CA SER A 134 14.62 -1.35 -8.39
C SER A 134 15.59 -1.21 -7.21
N THR A 135 16.71 -1.95 -7.28
CA THR A 135 17.83 -1.85 -6.32
C THR A 135 18.42 -0.44 -6.24
N ALA A 136 18.04 0.45 -7.17
CA ALA A 136 18.40 1.86 -7.23
C ALA A 136 17.94 2.70 -6.00
N GLY A 137 17.11 2.13 -5.11
CA GLY A 137 16.76 2.73 -3.82
C GLY A 137 17.87 2.68 -2.75
N GLY A 138 19.02 2.05 -3.03
CA GLY A 138 20.21 2.08 -2.16
C GLY A 138 20.17 1.17 -0.93
N VAL A 139 19.13 0.35 -0.79
CA VAL A 139 19.00 -0.67 0.25
C VAL A 139 18.67 -1.98 -0.46
N GLY A 140 19.69 -2.74 -0.86
CA GLY A 140 19.57 -4.03 -1.55
C GLY A 140 19.05 -5.13 -0.64
N GLU A 141 17.85 -4.95 -0.08
CA GLU A 141 17.21 -5.88 0.86
C GLU A 141 16.04 -6.66 0.24
N GLU A 142 15.58 -6.29 -0.95
CA GLU A 142 14.65 -7.14 -1.68
C GLU A 142 15.43 -8.37 -2.14
N GLN A 143 15.15 -9.51 -1.50
CA GLN A 143 15.69 -10.80 -1.89
C GLN A 143 15.30 -11.07 -3.35
N ASP A 144 16.09 -11.88 -4.05
CA ASP A 144 15.80 -12.26 -5.44
C ASP A 144 14.37 -12.77 -5.63
N GLU A 145 13.78 -13.37 -4.59
CA GLU A 145 12.38 -13.79 -4.55
C GLU A 145 11.40 -12.61 -4.57
N GLU A 146 11.59 -11.56 -3.77
CA GLU A 146 10.71 -10.38 -3.78
C GLU A 146 10.83 -9.60 -5.10
N ILE A 147 12.03 -9.54 -5.68
CA ILE A 147 12.26 -8.95 -7.01
C ILE A 147 11.52 -9.78 -8.06
N ASN A 148 11.64 -11.10 -8.02
CA ASN A 148 10.97 -12.00 -8.98
C ASN A 148 9.44 -11.85 -8.90
N VAL A 149 8.88 -11.90 -7.68
CA VAL A 149 7.45 -11.68 -7.45
C VAL A 149 7.02 -10.32 -7.99
N GLY A 150 7.80 -9.28 -7.71
CA GLY A 150 7.51 -7.94 -8.18
C GLY A 150 7.55 -7.75 -9.70
N LEU A 151 8.52 -8.37 -10.36
CA LEU A 151 8.59 -8.39 -11.82
C LEU A 151 7.44 -9.19 -12.43
N GLY A 152 7.08 -10.32 -11.81
CA GLY A 152 5.89 -11.08 -12.17
C GLY A 152 4.62 -10.24 -12.05
N ASP A 153 4.49 -9.48 -10.96
CA ASP A 153 3.37 -8.57 -10.74
C ASP A 153 3.24 -7.48 -11.80
N ILE A 154 4.37 -6.91 -12.24
CA ILE A 154 4.39 -5.94 -13.33
C ILE A 154 3.99 -6.62 -14.64
N TYR A 155 4.54 -7.80 -14.93
CA TYR A 155 4.22 -8.56 -16.13
C TYR A 155 2.73 -8.85 -16.25
N TYR A 156 2.10 -9.39 -15.20
CA TYR A 156 0.66 -9.67 -15.19
C TYR A 156 -0.18 -8.40 -15.30
N PHE A 157 0.24 -7.30 -14.65
CA PHE A 157 -0.45 -6.03 -14.79
C PHE A 157 -0.44 -5.52 -16.24
N LEU A 158 0.68 -5.65 -16.95
CA LEU A 158 0.77 -5.24 -18.35
C LEU A 158 -0.09 -6.13 -19.28
N ILE A 159 -0.20 -7.44 -18.98
CA ILE A 159 -1.12 -8.34 -19.69
C ILE A 159 -2.57 -7.94 -19.46
N ASP A 160 -2.97 -7.72 -18.20
CA ASP A 160 -4.33 -7.32 -17.86
C ASP A 160 -4.72 -6.05 -18.64
N LEU A 161 -3.82 -5.05 -18.71
CA LEU A 161 -4.05 -3.84 -19.50
C LEU A 161 -4.13 -4.11 -21.01
N HIS A 162 -3.29 -4.99 -21.55
CA HIS A 162 -3.30 -5.35 -22.97
C HIS A 162 -4.60 -6.07 -23.37
N GLU A 163 -5.11 -6.93 -22.50
CA GLU A 163 -6.37 -7.67 -22.69
C GLU A 163 -7.62 -6.81 -22.45
N GLY A 164 -7.45 -5.56 -22.00
CA GLY A 164 -8.56 -4.65 -21.69
C GLY A 164 -9.33 -5.06 -20.43
N ARG A 165 -8.66 -5.79 -19.52
CA ARG A 165 -9.20 -6.12 -18.20
C ARG A 165 -9.17 -4.95 -17.23
#